data_AF-A0A1C6HJ56-F1
#
_entry.id   AF-A0A1C6HJ56-F1
#
_cell.length_a   1.000
_cell.length_b   1.000
_cell.length_c   1.000
_cell.angle_alpha   90.00
_cell.angle_beta   90.00
_cell.angle_gamma   90.00
#
_symmetry.space_group_name_H-M   'P 1'
#
loop_
_entity.id
_entity.type
_entity.pdbx_description
1 polymer ?
#
loop_
_entity_poly.entity_id
_entity_poly.type
_entity_poly.pdbx_seq_one_letter_code
_entity_poly.pdbx_strand_id
1 'polypeptide(L)'
;MRSLKKYIYPTLSDRVYEILGENYFLILYPVLLFFIIAEKYLNIISFDGLVYFTLLLLRRKLVYLDFYFKKISIIFWTITLLLSGLSFSFFKQANYLYMTKAYVECNVLETKEYSLVRRNKGYTTFMMKNQNDIGEDFKVIEDIIGKIDSYEVNQENSYLIRLQNKKEKIVRFNNYNQFTLFSLDVD
;
A
#
# COMPACT_ATOMS: atom_id res chain seq x y z
N MET A 1 -47.44 -19.27 20.78
CA MET A 1 -46.10 -19.18 20.16
C MET A 1 -46.09 -17.97 19.23
N ARG A 2 -45.74 -16.79 19.75
CA ARG A 2 -45.98 -15.48 19.11
C ARG A 2 -44.76 -15.11 18.25
N SER A 3 -45.03 -14.86 16.97
CA SER A 3 -44.11 -14.39 15.92
C SER A 3 -43.00 -13.45 16.41
N LEU A 4 -41.76 -13.93 16.39
CA LEU A 4 -40.52 -13.17 16.62
C LEU A 4 -39.99 -12.45 15.36
N LYS A 5 -40.71 -12.47 14.24
CA LYS A 5 -40.24 -11.91 12.96
C LYS A 5 -40.38 -10.39 12.81
N LYS A 6 -40.72 -9.63 13.86
CA LYS A 6 -41.21 -8.24 13.66
C LYS A 6 -40.14 -7.14 13.61
N TYR A 7 -38.86 -7.38 13.93
CA TYR A 7 -37.85 -6.29 13.92
C TYR A 7 -36.43 -6.72 13.54
N ILE A 8 -36.25 -7.45 12.44
CA ILE A 8 -34.94 -7.48 11.78
C ILE A 8 -35.00 -6.46 10.65
N TYR A 9 -34.65 -5.21 10.96
CA TYR A 9 -34.38 -4.25 9.90
C TYR A 9 -33.21 -4.82 9.09
N PRO A 10 -33.36 -5.05 7.77
CA PRO A 10 -32.24 -5.51 6.96
C PRO A 10 -31.14 -4.47 7.06
N THR A 11 -29.96 -4.92 7.49
CA THR A 11 -28.81 -4.02 7.58
C THR A 11 -28.52 -3.45 6.20
N LEU A 12 -27.85 -2.29 6.13
CA LEU A 12 -27.50 -1.68 4.85
C LEU A 12 -26.71 -2.68 3.97
N SER A 13 -25.91 -3.55 4.60
CA SER A 13 -25.22 -4.65 3.92
C SER A 13 -26.16 -5.72 3.33
N ASP A 14 -27.24 -6.06 4.03
CA ASP A 14 -28.21 -7.06 3.56
C ASP A 14 -29.00 -6.51 2.36
N ARG A 15 -29.35 -5.21 2.38
CA ARG A 15 -29.98 -4.54 1.24
C ARG A 15 -29.05 -4.42 0.04
N VAL A 16 -27.80 -4.02 0.26
CA VAL A 16 -26.79 -3.94 -0.81
C VAL A 16 -26.60 -5.31 -1.46
N TYR A 17 -26.55 -6.37 -0.67
CA TYR A 17 -26.47 -7.73 -1.19
C TYR A 17 -27.75 -8.18 -1.91
N GLU A 18 -28.93 -7.88 -1.38
CA GLU A 18 -30.21 -8.21 -2.05
C GLU A 18 -30.38 -7.49 -3.40
N ILE A 19 -29.88 -6.25 -3.50
CA ILE A 19 -29.93 -5.46 -4.75
C ILE A 19 -28.90 -5.97 -5.77
N LEU A 20 -27.68 -6.29 -5.32
CA LEU A 20 -26.57 -6.63 -6.22
C LEU A 20 -26.51 -8.13 -6.55
N GLY A 21 -26.98 -9.00 -5.66
CA GLY A 21 -27.01 -10.46 -5.84
C GLY A 21 -25.62 -11.12 -5.90
N GLU A 22 -25.56 -12.45 -5.82
CA GLU A 22 -24.30 -13.22 -5.87
C GLU A 22 -23.47 -12.98 -7.14
N ASN A 23 -24.13 -12.74 -8.27
CA ASN A 23 -23.48 -12.53 -9.56
C ASN A 23 -22.64 -11.24 -9.61
N TYR A 24 -23.07 -10.17 -8.92
CA TYR A 24 -22.30 -8.94 -8.87
C TYR A 24 -21.03 -9.09 -8.02
N PHE A 25 -21.08 -9.90 -6.96
CA PHE A 25 -19.90 -10.21 -6.15
C PHE A 25 -18.87 -11.01 -6.95
N LEU A 26 -19.33 -11.94 -7.80
CA LEU A 26 -18.45 -12.69 -8.71
C LEU A 26 -17.78 -11.83 -9.78
N ILE A 27 -18.28 -10.61 -10.05
CA ILE A 27 -17.68 -9.66 -10.98
C ILE A 27 -16.80 -8.65 -10.25
N LEU A 28 -17.31 -8.04 -9.17
CA LEU A 28 -16.59 -7.01 -8.43
C LEU A 28 -15.33 -7.57 -7.73
N TYR A 29 -15.39 -8.79 -7.22
CA TYR A 29 -14.28 -9.39 -6.49
C TYR A 29 -13.05 -9.65 -7.38
N PRO A 30 -13.19 -10.29 -8.57
CA PRO A 30 -12.10 -10.36 -9.55
C PRO A 30 -11.63 -9.00 -10.04
N VAL A 31 -12.52 -8.01 -10.18
CA VAL A 31 -12.14 -6.65 -10.58
C VAL A 31 -11.27 -5.98 -9.51
N LEU A 32 -11.63 -6.05 -8.23
CA LEU A 32 -10.82 -5.52 -7.13
C LEU A 32 -9.48 -6.26 -6.99
N LEU A 33 -9.48 -7.59 -7.15
CA LEU A 33 -8.25 -8.39 -7.24
C LEU A 33 -7.38 -7.96 -8.42
N PHE A 34 -7.99 -7.77 -9.60
CA PHE A 34 -7.30 -7.30 -10.78
C PHE A 34 -6.69 -5.92 -10.55
N PHE A 35 -7.39 -4.98 -9.92
CA PHE A 35 -6.80 -3.68 -9.57
C PHE A 35 -5.60 -3.84 -8.62
N ILE A 36 -5.66 -4.73 -7.63
CA ILE A 36 -4.52 -4.99 -6.73
C ILE A 36 -3.33 -5.61 -7.49
N ILE A 37 -3.60 -6.54 -8.42
CA ILE A 37 -2.58 -7.28 -9.17
C ILE A 37 -2.00 -6.45 -10.32
N ALA A 38 -2.86 -5.92 -11.19
CA ALA A 38 -2.50 -5.28 -12.45
C ALA A 38 -2.00 -3.86 -12.27
N GLU A 39 -2.66 -3.06 -11.43
CA GLU A 39 -2.25 -1.68 -11.17
C GLU A 39 -0.99 -1.65 -10.26
N LYS A 40 -0.56 -2.79 -9.70
CA LYS A 40 0.52 -2.90 -8.70
C LYS A 40 0.32 -1.99 -7.48
N TYR A 41 -0.91 -1.49 -7.31
CA TYR A 41 -1.27 -0.44 -6.36
C TYR A 41 -2.16 -1.01 -5.25
N LEU A 42 -1.58 -1.21 -4.07
CA LEU A 42 -2.31 -1.60 -2.85
C LEU A 42 -2.91 -0.37 -2.19
N ASN A 43 -4.00 0.16 -2.75
CA ASN A 43 -4.77 1.22 -2.08
C ASN A 43 -5.50 0.65 -0.87
N ILE A 44 -5.38 1.31 0.30
CA ILE A 44 -6.10 0.94 1.53
C ILE A 44 -7.60 0.81 1.26
N ILE A 45 -8.20 1.73 0.51
CA ILE A 45 -9.65 1.70 0.23
C ILE A 45 -10.03 0.43 -0.54
N SER A 46 -9.25 0.07 -1.57
CA SER A 46 -9.49 -1.13 -2.37
C SER A 46 -9.28 -2.41 -1.55
N PHE A 47 -8.26 -2.42 -0.68
CA PHE A 47 -7.97 -3.53 0.22
C PHE A 47 -9.06 -3.72 1.29
N ASP A 48 -9.47 -2.66 1.97
CA ASP A 48 -10.54 -2.68 2.97
C ASP A 48 -11.87 -3.10 2.35
N GLY A 49 -12.16 -2.60 1.13
CA GLY A 49 -13.31 -3.05 0.35
C GLY A 49 -13.28 -4.54 0.09
N LEU A 50 -12.16 -5.07 -0.40
CA LEU A 50 -12.00 -6.50 -0.68
C LEU A 50 -12.17 -7.37 0.57
N VAL A 51 -11.58 -6.97 1.70
CA VAL A 51 -11.73 -7.69 2.97
C VAL A 51 -13.18 -7.66 3.44
N TYR A 52 -13.83 -6.50 3.39
CA TYR A 52 -15.25 -6.38 3.74
C TYR A 52 -16.15 -7.28 2.89
N PHE A 53 -15.94 -7.29 1.57
CA PHE A 53 -16.70 -8.17 0.67
C PHE A 53 -16.43 -9.65 0.96
N THR A 54 -15.18 -10.02 1.26
CA THR A 54 -14.82 -11.39 1.66
C THR A 54 -15.56 -11.81 2.93
N LEU A 55 -15.56 -10.94 3.96
CA LEU A 55 -16.28 -11.19 5.21
C LEU A 55 -17.79 -11.33 4.97
N LEU A 56 -18.37 -10.53 4.07
CA LEU A 56 -19.79 -10.58 3.75
C LEU A 56 -20.16 -11.91 3.06
N LEU A 57 -19.33 -12.40 2.14
CA LEU A 57 -19.51 -13.71 1.50
C LEU A 57 -19.40 -14.85 2.53
N LEU A 58 -18.38 -14.80 3.40
CA LEU A 58 -18.17 -15.79 4.45
C LEU A 58 -19.32 -15.82 5.46
N ARG A 59 -19.89 -14.64 5.80
CA ARG A 59 -21.05 -14.51 6.70
C ARG A 59 -22.24 -15.34 6.24
N ARG A 60 -22.51 -15.43 4.93
CA ARG A 60 -23.63 -16.23 4.41
C ARG A 60 -23.38 -17.73 4.40
N LYS A 61 -22.12 -18.16 4.23
CA LYS A 61 -21.75 -19.59 4.27
C LYS A 61 -21.60 -20.13 5.68
N LEU A 62 -21.25 -19.27 6.64
CA LEU A 62 -20.94 -19.64 8.02
C LEU A 62 -21.83 -18.87 8.99
N VAL A 63 -22.87 -19.52 9.51
CA VAL A 63 -23.84 -18.93 10.46
C VAL A 63 -23.16 -18.32 11.69
N TYR A 64 -22.04 -18.89 12.15
CA TYR A 64 -21.27 -18.37 13.28
C TYR A 64 -20.72 -16.95 13.02
N LEU A 65 -20.31 -16.65 11.78
CA LEU A 65 -19.78 -15.34 11.42
C LEU A 65 -20.85 -14.25 11.49
N ASP A 66 -22.14 -14.59 11.34
CA ASP A 66 -23.25 -13.64 11.43
C ASP A 66 -23.29 -12.93 12.79
N PHE A 67 -23.05 -13.68 13.88
CA PHE A 67 -23.04 -13.13 15.23
C PHE A 67 -21.84 -12.19 15.49
N TYR A 68 -20.68 -12.49 14.90
CA TYR A 68 -19.43 -11.75 15.15
C TYR A 68 -19.09 -10.73 14.07
N PHE A 69 -19.83 -10.69 12.95
CA PHE A 69 -19.49 -9.93 11.75
C PHE A 69 -19.16 -8.46 12.05
N LYS A 70 -20.01 -7.79 12.84
CA LYS A 70 -19.81 -6.40 13.24
C LYS A 70 -18.52 -6.21 14.05
N LYS A 71 -18.26 -7.10 15.01
CA LYS A 71 -17.05 -7.03 15.85
C LYS A 71 -15.79 -7.25 15.03
N ILE A 72 -15.78 -8.28 14.17
CA ILE A 72 -14.65 -8.60 13.29
C ILE A 72 -14.35 -7.41 12.35
N SER A 73 -15.40 -6.84 11.74
CA SER A 73 -15.24 -5.68 10.86
C SER A 73 -14.63 -4.49 11.60
N ILE A 74 -15.12 -4.16 12.81
CA ILE A 74 -14.58 -3.05 13.61
C ILE A 74 -13.12 -3.28 13.99
N ILE A 75 -12.77 -4.51 14.42
CA ILE A 75 -11.40 -4.88 14.78
C ILE A 75 -10.48 -4.68 13.58
N PHE A 76 -10.88 -5.18 12.42
CA PHE A 76 -10.10 -5.04 11.19
C PHE A 76 -9.86 -3.56 10.83
N TRP A 77 -10.92 -2.75 10.80
CA TRP A 77 -10.81 -1.30 10.54
C TRP A 77 -9.90 -0.58 11.54
N THR A 78 -9.94 -0.99 12.81
CA THR A 78 -9.09 -0.40 13.85
C THR A 78 -7.62 -0.75 13.62
N ILE A 79 -7.32 -1.98 13.19
CA ILE A 79 -5.95 -2.41 12.84
C ILE A 79 -5.45 -1.62 11.62
N THR A 80 -6.25 -1.51 10.54
CA THR A 80 -5.87 -0.75 9.34
C THR A 80 -5.56 0.71 9.68
N LEU A 81 -6.40 1.35 10.51
CA LEU A 81 -6.19 2.74 10.95
C LEU A 81 -4.93 2.89 11.81
N LEU A 82 -4.70 1.97 12.74
CA LEU A 82 -3.53 1.99 13.61
C LEU A 82 -2.23 1.83 12.82
N LEU A 83 -2.16 0.84 11.92
CA LEU A 83 -0.99 0.61 11.07
C LEU A 83 -0.72 1.79 10.11
N SER A 84 -1.79 2.38 9.57
CA SER A 84 -1.69 3.59 8.73
C SER A 84 -1.15 4.78 9.53
N GLY A 85 -1.66 4.98 10.75
CA GLY A 85 -1.20 6.05 11.66
C GLY A 85 0.26 5.89 12.06
N LEU A 86 0.69 4.67 12.39
CA LEU A 86 2.09 4.36 12.69
C LEU A 86 2.99 4.63 11.47
N SER A 87 2.59 4.14 10.29
CA SER A 87 3.36 4.34 9.05
C SER A 87 3.49 5.81 8.69
N PHE A 88 2.43 6.60 8.90
CA PHE A 88 2.47 8.03 8.67
C PHE A 88 3.36 8.76 9.67
N SER A 89 3.33 8.35 10.94
CA SER A 89 4.11 8.97 12.01
C SER A 89 5.61 8.75 11.84
N PHE A 90 6.03 7.51 11.57
CA PHE A 90 7.44 7.14 11.46
C PHE A 90 8.05 7.40 10.08
N PHE A 91 7.28 7.21 9.01
CA PHE A 91 7.82 7.18 7.65
C PHE A 91 7.20 8.22 6.71
N LYS A 92 6.26 9.05 7.22
CA LYS A 92 5.46 9.99 6.41
C LYS A 92 4.71 9.30 5.26
N GLN A 93 4.39 8.02 5.43
CA GLN A 93 3.63 7.22 4.47
C GLN A 93 2.22 6.98 4.97
N ALA A 94 1.24 7.54 4.26
CA ALA A 94 -0.17 7.39 4.63
C ALA A 94 -0.69 5.96 4.39
N ASN A 95 -0.05 5.23 3.46
CA ASN A 95 -0.49 3.89 3.10
C ASN A 95 0.54 2.83 3.53
N TYR A 96 0.25 2.16 4.65
CA TYR A 96 1.12 1.13 5.22
C TYR A 96 1.25 -0.11 4.34
N LEU A 97 0.28 -0.38 3.46
CA LEU A 97 0.31 -1.56 2.59
C LEU A 97 1.46 -1.46 1.58
N TYR A 98 1.72 -0.27 1.04
CA TYR A 98 2.90 -0.06 0.18
C TYR A 98 4.19 -0.19 0.95
N MET A 99 4.22 0.38 2.16
CA MET A 99 5.39 0.27 3.02
C MET A 99 5.71 -1.20 3.30
N THR A 100 4.68 -1.98 3.65
CA THR A 100 4.79 -3.42 3.93
C THR A 100 5.21 -4.20 2.68
N LYS A 101 4.57 -3.96 1.55
CA LYS A 101 4.91 -4.60 0.27
C LYS A 101 6.37 -4.34 -0.10
N ALA A 102 6.80 -3.07 -0.07
CA ALA A 102 8.15 -2.69 -0.44
C ALA A 102 9.19 -3.29 0.54
N TYR A 103 8.87 -3.32 1.83
CA TYR A 103 9.71 -3.96 2.83
C TYR A 103 9.88 -5.46 2.56
N VAL A 104 8.78 -6.17 2.24
CA VAL A 104 8.83 -7.60 1.91
C VAL A 104 9.63 -7.83 0.62
N GLU A 105 9.38 -7.05 -0.44
CA GLU A 105 10.06 -7.22 -1.73
C GLU A 105 11.56 -6.95 -1.66
N CYS A 106 11.99 -5.94 -0.90
CA CYS A 106 13.38 -5.49 -0.85
C CYS A 106 14.21 -6.08 0.30
N ASN A 107 13.61 -6.32 1.47
CA ASN A 107 14.34 -6.69 2.70
C ASN A 107 14.10 -8.13 3.16
N VAL A 108 12.92 -8.71 2.89
CA VAL A 108 12.58 -10.06 3.37
C VAL A 108 12.82 -11.10 2.29
N LEU A 109 12.25 -10.90 1.11
CA LEU A 109 12.37 -11.82 -0.01
C LEU A 109 13.54 -11.47 -0.93
N GLU A 110 14.06 -10.24 -0.85
CA GLU A 110 15.16 -9.73 -1.68
C GLU A 110 14.94 -9.95 -3.18
N THR A 111 13.67 -9.93 -3.60
CA THR A 111 13.24 -10.15 -5.00
C THR A 111 13.47 -8.95 -5.90
N LYS A 112 13.64 -7.76 -5.32
CA LYS A 112 13.88 -6.49 -6.02
C LYS A 112 14.87 -5.65 -5.23
N GLU A 113 15.72 -4.91 -5.93
CA GLU A 113 16.63 -3.95 -5.30
C GLU A 113 15.88 -2.73 -4.74
N TYR A 114 14.81 -2.31 -5.43
CA TYR A 114 13.94 -1.25 -4.98
C TYR A 114 12.46 -1.53 -5.28
N SER A 115 11.56 -0.91 -4.51
CA SER A 115 10.12 -1.00 -4.72
C SER A 115 9.42 0.32 -4.40
N LEU A 116 8.34 0.58 -5.13
CA LEU A 116 7.58 1.82 -5.03
C LEU A 116 6.79 1.89 -3.72
N VAL A 117 6.95 3.00 -2.99
CA VAL A 117 6.23 3.25 -1.73
C VAL A 117 5.13 4.29 -1.93
N ARG A 118 5.41 5.37 -2.68
CA ARG A 118 4.46 6.47 -2.86
C ARG A 118 4.69 7.22 -4.16
N ARG A 119 3.60 7.64 -4.81
CA ARG A 119 3.60 8.64 -5.87
C ARG A 119 2.83 9.87 -5.42
N ASN A 120 3.46 11.03 -5.50
CA ASN A 120 2.81 12.33 -5.33
C ASN A 120 2.99 13.15 -6.61
N LYS A 121 2.15 14.18 -6.79
CA LYS A 121 2.42 15.22 -7.79
C LYS A 121 3.70 15.95 -7.38
N GLY A 122 4.79 15.73 -8.13
CA GLY A 122 6.10 16.36 -7.93
C GLY A 122 7.22 15.44 -7.44
N TYR A 123 6.92 14.32 -6.76
CA TYR A 123 7.95 13.36 -6.36
C TYR A 123 7.42 11.93 -6.21
N THR A 124 8.31 10.97 -6.45
CA THR A 124 8.06 9.53 -6.27
C THR A 124 9.05 8.95 -5.27
N THR A 125 8.52 8.27 -4.25
CA THR A 125 9.32 7.64 -3.19
C THR A 125 9.36 6.14 -3.37
N PHE A 126 10.56 5.58 -3.23
CA PHE A 126 10.87 4.16 -3.29
C PHE A 126 11.55 3.72 -1.99
N MET A 127 11.56 2.42 -1.76
CA MET A 127 12.32 1.76 -0.70
C MET A 127 13.34 0.82 -1.33
N MET A 128 14.52 0.78 -0.77
CA MET A 128 15.54 -0.23 -1.02
C MET A 128 16.07 -0.78 0.30
N LYS A 129 16.80 -1.88 0.23
CA LYS A 129 17.54 -2.40 1.39
C LYS A 129 18.59 -1.38 1.82
N ASN A 130 18.80 -1.23 3.13
CA ASN A 130 19.80 -0.30 3.64
C ASN A 130 21.21 -0.78 3.23
N GLN A 131 21.98 0.08 2.60
CA GLN A 131 23.37 -0.17 2.24
C GLN A 131 24.31 0.58 3.19
N ASN A 132 25.56 0.13 3.27
CA ASN A 132 26.56 0.79 4.11
C ASN A 132 27.23 1.97 3.41
N ASP A 133 27.19 2.00 2.07
CA ASP A 133 27.86 3.00 1.24
C ASP A 133 26.89 3.70 0.28
N ILE A 134 26.99 5.02 0.21
CA ILE A 134 26.12 5.84 -0.65
C ILE A 134 26.37 5.59 -2.15
N GLY A 135 27.56 5.13 -2.53
CA GLY A 135 27.85 4.73 -3.89
C GLY A 135 27.05 3.49 -4.31
N GLU A 136 26.77 2.57 -3.39
CA GLU A 136 25.88 1.43 -3.63
C GLU A 136 24.42 1.87 -3.80
N ASP A 137 23.97 2.81 -2.96
CA ASP A 137 22.65 3.44 -3.09
C ASP A 137 22.46 4.07 -4.48
N PHE A 138 23.47 4.79 -4.97
CA PHE A 138 23.41 5.41 -6.30
C PHE A 138 23.38 4.38 -7.43
N LYS A 139 24.08 3.25 -7.32
CA LYS A 139 24.01 2.17 -8.33
C LYS A 139 22.59 1.64 -8.50
N VAL A 140 21.87 1.43 -7.41
CA VAL A 140 20.46 0.99 -7.43
C VAL A 140 19.58 2.03 -8.14
N ILE A 141 19.89 3.31 -7.94
CA ILE A 141 19.10 4.41 -8.52
C ILE A 141 19.42 4.64 -10.00
N GLU A 142 20.62 4.32 -10.48
CA GLU A 142 21.00 4.45 -11.90
C GLU A 142 20.02 3.73 -12.83
N ASP A 143 19.48 2.59 -12.40
CA ASP A 143 18.49 1.81 -13.16
C ASP A 143 17.17 2.58 -13.38
N ILE A 144 16.88 3.58 -12.53
CA ILE A 144 15.66 4.40 -12.58
C ILE A 144 15.91 5.71 -13.31
N ILE A 145 17.02 6.38 -13.02
CA ILE A 145 17.27 7.75 -13.49
C ILE A 145 18.24 7.85 -14.66
N GLY A 146 18.99 6.78 -14.96
CA GLY A 146 20.08 6.74 -15.91
C GLY A 146 21.46 6.85 -15.24
N LYS A 147 22.51 6.69 -16.04
CA LYS A 147 23.91 6.69 -15.57
C LYS A 147 24.32 8.03 -14.97
N ILE A 148 24.88 7.96 -13.77
CA ILE A 148 25.32 9.10 -12.99
C ILE A 148 26.76 9.46 -13.39
N ASP A 149 27.01 10.74 -13.60
CA ASP A 149 28.34 11.28 -13.86
C ASP A 149 28.95 11.81 -12.55
N SER A 150 28.20 12.64 -11.83
CA SER A 150 28.60 13.18 -10.54
C SER A 150 27.39 13.47 -9.65
N TYR A 151 27.61 13.58 -8.35
CA TYR A 151 26.60 14.06 -7.41
C TYR A 151 27.19 15.12 -6.48
N GLU A 152 26.36 16.09 -6.09
CA GLU A 152 26.69 17.15 -5.15
C GLU A 152 25.66 17.14 -4.01
N VAL A 153 26.11 17.41 -2.79
CA VAL A 153 25.20 17.57 -1.64
C VAL A 153 24.50 18.92 -1.79
N ASN A 154 23.17 18.90 -1.89
CA ASN A 154 22.34 20.11 -2.01
C ASN A 154 21.90 20.60 -0.62
N GLN A 155 21.26 19.72 0.15
CA GLN A 155 20.79 19.95 1.53
C GLN A 155 20.93 18.66 2.34
N GLU A 156 20.63 18.69 3.65
CA GLU A 156 20.71 17.52 4.52
C GLU A 156 19.95 16.32 3.91
N ASN A 157 20.68 15.23 3.64
CA ASN A 157 20.24 14.02 2.93
C ASN A 157 19.61 14.22 1.52
N SER A 158 19.87 15.37 0.88
CA SER A 158 19.43 15.68 -0.49
C SER A 158 20.62 15.87 -1.41
N TYR A 159 20.60 15.21 -2.57
CA TYR A 159 21.68 15.17 -3.53
C TYR A 159 21.21 15.68 -4.89
N LEU A 160 21.97 16.59 -5.48
CA LEU A 160 21.85 16.97 -6.87
C LEU A 160 22.69 16.02 -7.71
N ILE A 161 22.04 15.20 -8.52
CA ILE A 161 22.67 14.21 -9.38
C ILE A 161 22.77 14.80 -10.78
N ARG A 162 23.99 14.85 -11.33
CA ARG A 162 24.25 15.14 -12.74
C ARG A 162 24.40 13.83 -13.50
N LEU A 163 23.56 13.65 -14.50
CA LEU A 163 23.56 12.48 -15.36
C LEU A 163 24.48 12.71 -16.57
N GLN A 164 24.98 11.62 -17.17
CA GLN A 164 25.84 11.70 -18.36
C GLN A 164 25.17 12.41 -19.55
N ASN A 165 23.83 12.42 -19.61
CA ASN A 165 23.06 13.14 -20.62
C ASN A 165 22.87 14.64 -20.31
N LYS A 166 23.62 15.19 -19.34
CA LYS A 166 23.58 16.58 -18.87
C LYS A 166 22.25 17.01 -18.25
N LYS A 167 21.37 16.07 -17.91
CA LYS A 167 20.18 16.37 -17.10
C LYS A 167 20.55 16.31 -15.63
N GLU A 168 19.89 17.13 -14.84
CA GLU A 168 20.03 17.14 -13.38
C GLU A 168 18.77 16.60 -12.73
N LYS A 169 18.94 15.87 -11.63
CA LYS A 169 17.82 15.38 -10.81
C LYS A 169 18.15 15.55 -9.34
N ILE A 170 17.12 15.82 -8.54
CA ILE A 170 17.25 15.87 -7.08
C ILE A 170 16.76 14.55 -6.50
N VAL A 171 17.57 13.98 -5.61
CA VAL A 171 17.25 12.75 -4.87
C VAL A 171 17.41 12.98 -3.38
N ARG A 172 16.40 12.58 -2.61
CA ARG A 172 16.42 12.68 -1.14
C ARG A 172 16.42 11.29 -0.52
N PHE A 173 17.35 11.03 0.38
CA PHE A 173 17.44 9.78 1.13
C PHE A 173 16.95 9.96 2.57
N ASN A 174 16.25 8.96 3.08
CA ASN A 174 15.91 8.82 4.49
C ASN A 174 16.32 7.41 4.91
N ASN A 175 17.45 7.33 5.62
CA ASN A 175 18.06 6.07 6.01
C ASN A 175 17.47 5.59 7.34
N TYR A 176 17.05 4.34 7.38
CA TYR A 176 16.62 3.64 8.59
C TYR A 176 17.49 2.41 8.78
N ASN A 177 17.54 1.86 9.99
CA ASN A 177 18.44 0.75 10.32
C ASN A 177 18.37 -0.44 9.34
N GLN A 178 17.17 -0.76 8.85
CA GLN A 178 16.93 -1.92 7.99
C GLN A 178 16.75 -1.58 6.52
N PHE A 179 16.27 -0.38 6.19
CA PHE A 179 15.94 0.01 4.81
C PHE A 179 16.18 1.50 4.60
N THR A 180 16.26 1.90 3.32
CA THR A 180 16.38 3.30 2.93
C THR A 180 15.19 3.68 2.07
N LEU A 181 14.59 4.84 2.37
CA LEU A 181 13.61 5.47 1.48
C LEU A 181 14.32 6.53 0.65
N PHE A 182 14.19 6.48 -0.67
CA PHE A 182 14.67 7.54 -1.55
C PHE A 182 13.52 8.14 -2.35
N SER A 183 13.52 9.46 -2.49
CA SER A 183 12.52 10.20 -3.26
C SER A 183 13.17 10.90 -4.44
N LEU A 184 12.58 10.70 -5.62
CA LEU A 184 12.99 11.33 -6.87
C LEU A 184 11.97 12.41 -7.20
N ASP A 185 12.44 13.62 -7.50
CA ASP A 185 11.58 14.64 -8.08
C ASP A 185 11.14 14.21 -9.49
N VAL A 186 9.85 14.36 -9.77
CA VAL A 186 9.23 14.07 -11.06
C VAL A 186 8.81 15.39 -11.67
N ASP A 187 9.70 15.92 -12.53
CA ASP A 187 9.40 17.00 -13.47
C ASP A 187 8.54 16.49 -14.65
#